data_AF-A0A931T0L1-F1
#
_entry.id   AF-A0A931T0L1-F1
#
_cell.length_a   1.000
_cell.length_b   1.000
_cell.length_c   1.000
_cell.angle_alpha   90.00
_cell.angle_beta   90.00
_cell.angle_gamma   90.00
#
_symmetry.space_group_name_H-M   'P 1'
#
loop_
_entity.id
_entity.type
_entity.pdbx_description
1 polymer ?
#
loop_
_entity_poly.entity_id
_entity_poly.type
_entity_poly.pdbx_seq_one_letter_code
_entity_poly.pdbx_strand_id
1 'polypeptide(L)'
;MVKRYEPDDPMELVGVALSAAGDGAMDEMARCIIEEYVREGWDEARLLALFRNPFYRALHMIYRERGEECVKRVIAEVCAQWGVWRAAADEEADADA
;
A
#
# COMPACT_ATOMS: atom_id res chain seq x y z
N MET A 1 26.12 -0.92 -27.71
CA MET A 1 26.43 -2.36 -27.66
C MET A 1 25.19 -3.07 -27.14
N VAL A 2 24.55 -3.93 -27.94
CA VAL A 2 23.39 -4.71 -27.49
C VAL A 2 23.91 -5.94 -26.75
N LYS A 3 23.34 -6.26 -25.59
CA LYS A 3 23.67 -7.46 -24.84
C LYS A 3 23.33 -8.69 -25.69
N ARG A 4 24.26 -9.66 -25.79
CA ARG A 4 23.98 -10.93 -26.46
C ARG A 4 23.01 -11.75 -25.60
N TYR A 5 22.09 -12.43 -26.25
CA TYR A 5 21.19 -13.38 -25.61
C TYR A 5 22.00 -14.47 -24.91
N GLU A 6 21.72 -14.69 -23.63
CA GLU A 6 22.31 -15.72 -22.78
C GLU A 6 21.13 -16.50 -22.17
N PRO A 7 21.02 -17.82 -22.39
CA PRO A 7 19.85 -18.60 -21.95
C PRO A 7 19.58 -18.56 -20.43
N ASP A 8 20.60 -18.27 -19.63
CA ASP A 8 20.53 -18.21 -18.17
C ASP A 8 20.64 -16.77 -17.64
N ASP A 9 20.27 -15.77 -18.45
CA ASP A 9 20.34 -14.37 -18.05
C ASP A 9 19.36 -14.05 -16.90
N PRO A 10 19.84 -13.76 -15.67
CA PRO A 10 18.97 -13.46 -14.55
C PRO A 10 18.22 -12.12 -14.70
N MET A 11 18.65 -11.28 -15.64
CA MET A 11 18.01 -10.00 -15.95
C MET A 11 17.03 -10.10 -17.13
N GLU A 12 16.85 -11.30 -17.72
CA GLU A 12 15.83 -11.53 -18.75
C GLU A 12 14.44 -11.40 -18.13
N LEU A 13 13.59 -10.56 -18.73
CA LEU A 13 12.21 -10.42 -18.29
C LEU A 13 11.40 -11.65 -18.73
N VAL A 14 11.26 -12.62 -17.83
CA VAL A 14 10.37 -13.78 -18.01
C VAL A 14 9.05 -13.52 -17.29
N GLY A 15 8.02 -13.11 -18.03
CA GLY A 15 6.68 -12.84 -17.49
C GLY A 15 5.69 -13.95 -17.83
N VAL A 16 4.87 -14.36 -16.85
CA VAL A 16 3.68 -15.20 -17.08
C VAL A 16 2.46 -14.39 -16.66
N ALA A 17 1.47 -14.27 -17.56
CA ALA A 17 0.22 -13.62 -17.24
C ALA A 17 -0.60 -14.49 -16.27
N LEU A 18 -0.93 -13.96 -15.10
CA LEU A 18 -1.82 -14.60 -14.15
C LEU A 18 -3.26 -14.14 -14.43
N SER A 19 -4.19 -15.09 -14.54
CA SER A 19 -5.62 -14.83 -14.74
C SER A 19 -6.33 -14.32 -13.47
N ALA A 20 -5.62 -14.19 -12.35
CA ALA A 20 -6.18 -14.08 -11.01
C ALA A 20 -6.55 -12.65 -10.56
N ALA A 21 -6.33 -11.62 -11.37
CA ALA A 21 -6.86 -10.30 -11.05
C ALA A 21 -8.33 -10.21 -11.51
N GLY A 22 -9.22 -10.90 -10.79
CA GLY A 22 -10.66 -10.70 -10.96
C GLY A 22 -11.06 -9.25 -10.68
N ASP A 23 -12.20 -8.83 -11.20
CA ASP A 23 -12.78 -7.52 -10.93
C ASP A 23 -12.88 -7.30 -9.41
N GLY A 24 -12.08 -6.39 -8.88
CA GLY A 24 -12.03 -6.04 -7.44
C GLY A 24 -10.71 -6.33 -6.73
N ALA A 25 -9.80 -7.14 -7.27
CA ALA A 25 -8.52 -7.45 -6.61
C ALA A 25 -7.67 -6.20 -6.28
N MET A 26 -7.71 -5.20 -7.17
CA MET A 26 -7.03 -3.92 -6.98
C MET A 26 -7.69 -3.05 -5.89
N ASP A 27 -9.02 -3.13 -5.76
CA ASP A 27 -9.76 -2.38 -4.75
C ASP A 27 -9.53 -2.98 -3.36
N GLU A 28 -9.50 -4.32 -3.24
CA GLU A 28 -9.13 -5.02 -2.02
C GLU A 28 -7.68 -4.73 -1.62
N MET A 29 -6.74 -4.75 -2.57
CA MET A 29 -5.35 -4.36 -2.32
C MET A 29 -5.24 -2.92 -1.80
N ALA A 30 -6.03 -1.99 -2.36
CA ALA A 30 -6.09 -0.62 -1.87
C ALA A 30 -6.54 -0.56 -0.42
N ARG A 31 -7.62 -1.27 -0.09
CA ARG A 31 -8.18 -1.33 1.28
C ARG A 31 -7.17 -1.90 2.27
N CYS A 32 -6.54 -3.03 1.95
CA CYS A 32 -5.53 -3.64 2.83
C CYS A 32 -4.37 -2.69 3.12
N ILE A 33 -3.81 -2.04 2.08
CA ILE A 33 -2.69 -1.11 2.27
C ILE A 33 -3.11 0.10 3.13
N ILE A 34 -4.30 0.67 2.87
CA ILE A 34 -4.79 1.78 3.68
C ILE A 34 -4.95 1.35 5.14
N GLU A 35 -5.53 0.17 5.39
CA GLU A 35 -5.73 -0.35 6.74
C GLU A 35 -4.41 -0.50 7.52
N GLU A 36 -3.38 -1.06 6.89
CA GLU A 36 -2.04 -1.20 7.49
C GLU A 36 -1.51 0.16 7.98
N TYR A 37 -1.52 1.18 7.11
CA TYR A 37 -1.02 2.51 7.45
C TYR A 37 -1.89 3.26 8.47
N VAL A 38 -3.22 3.10 8.43
CA VAL A 38 -4.11 3.69 9.45
C VAL A 38 -3.78 3.12 10.82
N ARG A 39 -3.54 1.81 10.92
CA ARG A 39 -3.17 1.15 12.19
C ARG A 39 -1.82 1.60 12.71
N GLU A 40 -0.91 2.01 11.83
CA GLU A 40 0.37 2.66 12.17
C GLU A 40 0.23 4.16 12.53
N GLY A 41 -0.97 4.74 12.42
CA GLY A 41 -1.24 6.13 12.78
C GLY A 41 -1.05 7.15 11.67
N TRP A 42 -1.11 6.72 10.41
CA TRP A 42 -1.10 7.64 9.27
C TRP A 42 -2.45 8.33 9.10
N ASP A 43 -2.40 9.59 8.67
CA ASP A 43 -3.59 10.40 8.37
C ASP A 43 -4.01 10.29 6.90
N GLU A 44 -5.24 10.73 6.60
CA GLU A 44 -5.82 10.69 5.24
C GLU A 44 -4.98 11.44 4.20
N ALA A 45 -4.34 12.54 4.60
CA ALA A 45 -3.57 13.37 3.68
C ALA A 45 -2.27 12.67 3.25
N ARG A 46 -1.57 12.01 4.19
CA ARG A 46 -0.39 11.20 3.91
C ARG A 46 -0.75 10.00 3.05
N LEU A 47 -1.86 9.32 3.36
CA LEU A 47 -2.37 8.22 2.55
C LEU A 47 -2.63 8.68 1.10
N LEU A 48 -3.38 9.76 0.91
CA LEU A 48 -3.67 10.29 -0.43
C LEU A 48 -2.40 10.69 -1.21
N ALA A 49 -1.37 11.17 -0.51
CA ALA A 49 -0.09 11.50 -1.14
C ALA A 49 0.60 10.27 -1.76
N LEU A 50 0.46 9.07 -1.15
CA LEU A 50 1.00 7.82 -1.71
C LEU A 50 0.32 7.48 -3.04
N PHE A 51 -1.02 7.59 -3.10
CA PHE A 51 -1.80 7.34 -4.31
C PHE A 51 -1.45 8.31 -5.46
N ARG A 52 -1.13 9.57 -5.15
CA ARG A 52 -0.71 10.56 -6.15
C ARG A 52 0.73 10.35 -6.65
N ASN A 53 1.55 9.62 -5.92
CA ASN A 53 2.98 9.50 -6.21
C ASN A 53 3.28 8.33 -7.17
N PRO A 54 3.84 8.59 -8.38
CA PRO A 54 4.10 7.55 -9.38
C PRO A 54 5.18 6.54 -8.98
N PHE A 55 5.99 6.82 -7.95
CA PHE A 55 6.93 5.84 -7.41
C PHE A 55 6.21 4.69 -6.68
N TYR A 56 4.99 4.92 -6.17
CA TYR A 56 4.12 3.89 -5.59
C TYR A 56 3.22 3.29 -6.67
N ARG A 57 3.83 2.56 -7.63
CA ARG A 57 3.17 2.12 -8.87
C ARG A 57 1.80 1.48 -8.65
N ALA A 58 1.66 0.56 -7.70
CA ALA A 58 0.39 -0.12 -7.44
C ALA A 58 -0.72 0.85 -7.02
N LEU A 59 -0.46 1.68 -6.01
CA LEU A 59 -1.40 2.70 -5.53
C LEU A 59 -1.68 3.76 -6.61
N HIS A 60 -0.65 4.15 -7.35
CA HIS A 60 -0.79 5.13 -8.42
C HIS A 60 -1.62 4.59 -9.60
N MET A 61 -1.52 3.31 -9.94
CA MET A 61 -2.40 2.68 -10.93
C MET A 61 -3.86 2.74 -10.49
N ILE A 62 -4.15 2.38 -9.23
CA ILE A 62 -5.52 2.47 -8.66
C ILE A 62 -6.03 3.91 -8.73
N TYR A 63 -5.20 4.88 -8.34
CA TYR A 63 -5.53 6.31 -8.42
C TYR A 63 -5.88 6.76 -9.85
N ARG A 64 -5.10 6.29 -10.84
CA ARG A 64 -5.32 6.61 -12.27
C ARG A 64 -6.58 5.97 -12.83
N GLU A 65 -6.91 4.75 -12.42
CA GLU A 65 -8.09 4.02 -12.90
C GLU A 65 -9.39 4.45 -12.22
N ARG A 66 -9.36 4.71 -10.90
CA ARG A 66 -10.56 5.00 -10.10
C ARG A 66 -10.80 6.50 -9.90
N GLY A 67 -9.76 7.32 -10.03
CA GLY A 67 -9.82 8.76 -9.79
C GLY A 67 -9.73 9.13 -8.31
N GLU A 68 -9.38 10.40 -8.07
CA GLU A 68 -9.10 10.92 -6.73
C GLU A 68 -10.27 10.83 -5.76
N GLU A 69 -11.49 11.18 -6.19
CA GLU A 69 -12.67 11.18 -5.31
C GLU A 69 -13.05 9.77 -4.84
N CYS A 70 -12.83 8.76 -5.69
CA CYS A 70 -13.02 7.37 -5.29
C CYS A 70 -12.01 6.98 -4.21
N VAL A 71 -10.73 7.30 -4.42
CA VAL A 71 -9.64 7.02 -3.45
C VAL A 71 -9.89 7.71 -2.11
N LYS A 72 -10.27 9.00 -2.12
CA LYS A 72 -10.61 9.73 -0.89
C LYS A 72 -11.73 9.05 -0.11
N ARG A 73 -12.78 8.61 -0.80
CA ARG A 73 -13.89 7.90 -0.16
C ARG A 73 -13.43 6.60 0.50
N VAL A 74 -12.62 5.80 -0.19
CA VAL A 74 -12.08 4.54 0.38
C VAL A 74 -11.19 4.82 1.59
N ILE A 75 -10.33 5.84 1.52
CA ILE A 75 -9.49 6.27 2.66
C ILE A 75 -10.37 6.63 3.86
N ALA A 76 -11.37 7.49 3.67
CA ALA A 76 -12.27 7.91 4.73
C ALA A 76 -13.06 6.74 5.34
N GLU A 77 -13.54 5.80 4.51
CA GLU A 77 -14.23 4.58 4.97
C GLU A 77 -13.32 3.72 5.87
N VAL A 78 -12.07 3.50 5.47
CA VAL A 78 -11.13 2.68 6.24
C VAL A 78 -10.68 3.40 7.52
N CYS A 79 -10.40 4.71 7.45
CA CYS A 79 -10.08 5.52 8.64
C CYS A 79 -11.22 5.56 9.66
N ALA A 80 -12.48 5.53 9.22
CA ALA A 80 -13.63 5.48 10.12
C ALA A 80 -13.80 4.10 10.78
N GLN A 81 -13.35 3.03 10.12
CA GLN A 81 -13.45 1.66 10.62
C GLN A 81 -12.32 1.31 11.59
N TRP A 82 -11.11 1.83 11.37
CA TRP A 82 -9.91 1.44 12.08
C TRP A 82 -9.31 2.59 12.90
N GLY A 83 -8.84 2.27 14.11
CA GLY A 83 -8.13 3.20 14.98
C GLY A 83 -6.65 2.89 15.08
N VAL A 84 -5.90 3.81 15.68
CA VAL A 84 -4.47 3.62 15.96
C VAL A 84 -4.31 2.71 17.17
N TRP A 85 -3.59 1.60 17.01
CA TRP A 85 -3.20 0.80 18.16
C TRP A 85 -2.09 1.52 18.92
N ARG A 86 -2.33 1.84 20.18
CA ARG A 86 -1.29 2.33 21.09
C ARG A 86 -1.05 1.29 22.16
N ALA A 87 0.12 0.68 22.18
CA ALA A 87 0.55 -0.07 23.35
C ALA A 87 0.71 0.92 24.51
N ALA A 88 0.16 0.60 25.68
CA ALA A 88 0.54 1.31 26.89
C ALA A 88 2.05 1.09 27.07
N ALA A 89 2.82 2.18 27.16
CA ALA A 89 4.16 2.07 27.68
C ALA A 89 3.99 1.70 29.16
N ASP A 90 4.26 0.45 29.50
CA ASP A 90 4.49 0.12 30.89
C ASP A 90 5.76 0.88 31.28
N GLU A 91 5.58 2.01 31.96
CA GLU A 91 6.67 2.65 32.70
C GLU A 91 7.09 1.63 33.76
N GLU A 92 8.09 0.80 33.45
CA GLU A 92 8.92 0.16 34.46
C GLU A 92 9.54 1.30 35.27
N ALA A 93 8.85 1.63 36.36
CA ALA A 93 9.38 2.48 37.40
C ALA A 93 10.69 1.85 37.85
N ASP A 94 11.79 2.52 37.48
CA ASP A 94 13.14 2.26 37.94
C ASP A 94 13.12 2.32 39.48
N ALA A 95 12.94 1.15 40.07
CA ALA A 95 12.89 0.90 41.49
C ALA A 95 14.08 0.01 41.84
N ASP A 96 15.28 0.50 41.57
CA ASP A 96 16.50 0.16 42.30
C ASP A 96 16.79 1.34 43.26
N ALA A 97 16.48 1.24 44.55
CA ALA A 97 17.17 0.47 45.60
C ALA A 97 18.48 1.15 46.07
#